data_AF-A0A540MBF8-F1
#
_entry.id   AF-A0A540MBF8-F1
#
_cell.length_a   1.000
_cell.length_b   1.000
_cell.length_c   1.000
_cell.angle_alpha   90.00
_cell.angle_beta   90.00
_cell.angle_gamma   90.00
#
_symmetry.space_group_name_H-M   'P 1'
#
loop_
_entity.id
_entity.type
_entity.pdbx_description
1 polymer ?
#
loop_
_entity_poly.entity_id
_entity_poly.type
_entity_poly.pdbx_seq_one_letter_code
_entity_poly.pdbx_strand_id
1 'polypeptide(L)'
;MQAANIVSSSIQPLQNMTVLKYIEEKVRPVEKLEWVQFHIGKGFLALEELLNNHAGKYATGDEVYMADLFLAPQLYAAITRFQLDMTQFPLLARLHEAYNKIPAFLDALPEKQPDAPSS
;
A
#
# COMPACT_ATOMS: atom_id res chain seq x y z
N MET A 1 -0.44 8.43 13.56
CA MET A 1 0.66 7.46 13.80
C MET A 1 0.22 6.01 13.66
N GLN A 2 -0.93 5.59 14.22
CA GLN A 2 -1.37 4.20 14.15
C GLN A 2 -1.49 3.64 12.72
N ALA A 3 -2.08 4.40 11.79
CA ALA A 3 -2.17 3.99 10.37
C ALA A 3 -0.78 3.73 9.75
N ALA A 4 0.18 4.62 9.98
CA ALA A 4 1.56 4.43 9.52
C ALA A 4 2.21 3.16 10.12
N ASN A 5 1.94 2.85 11.39
CA ASN A 5 2.44 1.63 12.04
C ASN A 5 1.82 0.35 11.47
N ILE A 6 0.53 0.37 11.11
CA ILE A 6 -0.10 -0.77 10.44
C ILE A 6 0.63 -1.05 9.13
N VAL A 7 0.87 -0.03 8.31
CA VAL A 7 1.63 -0.19 7.07
C VAL A 7 3.06 -0.67 7.35
N SER A 8 3.81 0.05 8.19
CA SER A 8 5.25 -0.18 8.36
C SER A 8 5.60 -1.45 9.11
N SER A 9 4.74 -1.90 10.03
CA SER A 9 5.07 -2.98 10.98
C SER A 9 4.19 -4.21 10.80
N SER A 10 2.94 -4.03 10.34
CA SER A 10 2.00 -5.15 10.19
C SER A 10 1.86 -5.63 8.74
N ILE A 11 2.18 -4.78 7.75
CA ILE A 11 2.12 -5.13 6.33
C ILE A 11 3.54 -5.27 5.76
N GLN A 12 4.34 -4.21 5.81
CA GLN A 12 5.62 -4.10 5.10
C GLN A 12 6.60 -5.26 5.36
N PRO A 13 6.78 -5.74 6.61
CA PRO A 13 7.73 -6.82 6.87
C PRO A 13 7.31 -8.15 6.22
N LEU A 14 6.01 -8.39 6.06
CA LEU A 14 5.46 -9.64 5.53
C LEU A 14 5.39 -9.63 4.00
N GLN A 15 5.30 -8.46 3.38
CA GLN A 15 5.43 -8.26 1.93
C GLN A 15 6.87 -7.99 1.47
N ASN A 16 7.84 -7.96 2.40
CA ASN A 16 9.22 -7.63 2.10
C ASN A 16 9.81 -8.60 1.08
N MET A 17 10.63 -8.11 0.16
CA MET A 17 11.16 -8.95 -0.92
C MET A 17 12.00 -10.12 -0.45
N THR A 18 12.71 -9.99 0.67
CA THR A 18 13.45 -11.11 1.28
C THR A 18 12.50 -12.22 1.75
N VAL A 19 11.38 -11.85 2.37
CA VAL A 19 10.35 -12.80 2.80
C VAL A 19 9.66 -13.44 1.59
N LEU A 20 9.31 -12.64 0.57
CA LEU A 20 8.67 -13.17 -0.63
C LEU A 20 9.58 -14.12 -1.42
N LYS A 21 10.88 -13.81 -1.52
CA LYS A 21 11.87 -14.73 -2.11
C LYS A 21 11.99 -16.04 -1.33
N TYR A 22 12.00 -15.96 0.00
CA TYR A 22 12.01 -17.16 0.84
C TYR A 22 10.78 -18.05 0.58
N ILE A 23 9.59 -17.46 0.49
CA ILE A 23 8.35 -18.21 0.22
C ILE A 23 8.40 -18.86 -1.17
N GLU A 24 8.86 -18.11 -2.18
CA GLU A 24 9.01 -18.59 -3.55
C GLU A 24 9.99 -19.77 -3.67
N GLU A 25 11.12 -19.71 -2.96
CA GLU A 25 12.17 -20.73 -3.01
C GLU A 25 11.92 -21.94 -2.10
N LYS A 26 11.34 -21.73 -0.90
CA LYS A 26 11.25 -22.76 0.16
C LYS A 26 9.86 -23.34 0.36
N VAL A 27 8.82 -22.62 -0.05
CA VAL A 27 7.45 -23.11 -0.02
C VAL A 27 7.07 -23.53 -1.43
N ARG A 28 6.51 -22.60 -2.23
CA ARG A 28 6.25 -22.76 -3.67
C ARG A 28 6.09 -21.37 -4.31
N PRO A 29 6.46 -21.18 -5.58
CA PRO A 29 6.30 -19.89 -6.27
C PRO A 29 4.87 -19.32 -6.25
N VAL A 30 3.85 -20.18 -6.38
CA VAL A 30 2.43 -19.76 -6.40
C VAL A 30 1.98 -19.11 -5.08
N GLU A 31 2.57 -19.52 -3.95
CA GLU A 31 2.17 -19.07 -2.60
C GLU A 31 2.62 -17.64 -2.32
N LYS A 32 3.62 -17.12 -3.05
CA LYS A 32 4.14 -15.77 -2.87
C LYS A 32 3.05 -14.71 -3.06
N LEU A 33 2.23 -14.86 -4.08
CA LEU A 33 1.16 -13.91 -4.39
C LEU A 33 0.02 -14.01 -3.38
N GLU A 34 -0.41 -15.23 -3.04
CA GLU A 34 -1.47 -15.46 -2.06
C GLU A 34 -1.06 -14.92 -0.68
N TRP A 35 0.18 -15.17 -0.26
CA TRP A 35 0.74 -14.66 0.99
C TRP A 35 0.69 -13.13 1.07
N VAL A 36 1.20 -12.46 0.03
CA VAL A 36 1.28 -11.00 0.04
C VAL A 36 -0.10 -10.37 0.00
N GLN A 37 -1.01 -10.90 -0.82
CA GLN A 37 -2.39 -10.41 -0.90
C GLN A 37 -3.13 -10.62 0.42
N PHE A 38 -2.95 -11.76 1.08
CA PHE A 38 -3.54 -12.03 2.39
C PHE A 38 -3.08 -11.00 3.45
N HIS A 39 -1.78 -10.76 3.56
CA HIS A 39 -1.25 -9.85 4.57
C HIS A 39 -1.57 -8.39 4.29
N ILE A 40 -1.52 -7.95 3.02
CA ILE A 40 -1.96 -6.61 2.64
C ILE A 40 -3.46 -6.46 2.92
N GLY A 41 -4.29 -7.41 2.47
CA GLY A 41 -5.74 -7.36 2.65
C GLY A 41 -6.15 -7.28 4.13
N LYS A 42 -5.51 -8.09 5.00
CA LYS A 42 -5.74 -8.00 6.46
C LYS A 42 -5.38 -6.62 7.02
N GLY A 43 -4.27 -6.04 6.60
CA GLY A 43 -3.87 -4.70 7.02
C GLY A 43 -4.80 -3.61 6.47
N PHE A 44 -5.30 -3.78 5.24
CA PHE A 44 -6.24 -2.86 4.60
C PHE A 44 -7.61 -2.88 5.27
N LEU A 45 -8.11 -4.03 5.70
CA LEU A 45 -9.32 -4.11 6.53
C LEU A 45 -9.17 -3.28 7.82
N ALA A 46 -8.03 -3.41 8.51
CA ALA A 46 -7.77 -2.64 9.73
C ALA A 46 -7.64 -1.13 9.45
N LEU A 47 -7.06 -0.74 8.31
CA LEU A 47 -6.91 0.66 7.91
C LEU A 47 -8.24 1.29 7.49
N GLU A 48 -9.08 0.56 6.74
CA GLU A 48 -10.45 0.95 6.41
C GLU A 48 -11.22 1.32 7.68
N GLU A 49 -11.26 0.40 8.64
CA GLU A 49 -11.98 0.62 9.91
C GLU A 49 -11.40 1.80 10.70
N LEU A 50 -10.06 1.85 10.84
CA LEU A 50 -9.39 2.90 11.60
C LEU A 50 -9.63 4.30 11.03
N LEU A 51 -9.63 4.44 9.70
CA LEU A 51 -9.69 5.74 9.03
C LEU A 51 -11.11 6.20 8.70
N ASN A 52 -12.11 5.32 8.74
CA ASN A 52 -13.49 5.59 8.30
C ASN A 52 -14.09 6.89 8.87
N ASN A 53 -13.85 7.19 10.14
CA ASN A 53 -14.39 8.40 10.81
C ASN A 53 -13.40 9.58 10.88
N HIS A 54 -12.19 9.42 10.34
CA HIS A 54 -11.11 10.41 10.42
C HIS A 54 -10.75 10.99 9.06
N ALA A 55 -11.04 10.26 7.98
CA ALA A 55 -10.70 10.67 6.63
C ALA A 55 -11.56 11.84 6.17
N GLY A 56 -10.88 12.87 5.65
CA GLY A 56 -11.48 13.96 4.88
C GLY A 56 -11.08 13.79 3.42
N LYS A 57 -10.53 14.84 2.81
CA LYS A 57 -9.89 14.74 1.50
C LYS A 57 -8.79 13.66 1.48
N TYR A 58 -8.00 13.57 2.55
CA TYR A 58 -6.91 12.63 2.77
C TYR A 58 -7.16 11.77 4.02
N ALA A 59 -6.17 10.97 4.44
CA ALA A 59 -6.37 9.90 5.44
C ALA A 59 -6.85 10.41 6.81
N THR A 60 -6.45 11.62 7.21
CA THR A 60 -6.78 12.19 8.54
C THR A 60 -7.20 13.66 8.45
N GLY A 61 -8.08 13.98 7.51
CA GLY A 61 -8.60 15.33 7.28
C GLY A 61 -8.30 15.82 5.86
N ASP A 62 -8.20 17.15 5.70
CA ASP A 62 -8.10 17.77 4.38
C ASP A 62 -6.68 18.12 3.92
N GLU A 63 -5.69 17.86 4.79
CA GLU A 63 -4.26 18.06 4.53
C GLU A 63 -3.50 16.72 4.56
N VAL A 64 -2.38 16.67 3.83
CA VAL A 64 -1.51 15.48 3.76
C VAL A 64 -0.63 15.41 5.00
N TYR A 65 -0.63 14.26 5.66
CA TYR A 65 0.19 13.99 6.83
C TYR A 65 0.91 12.64 6.75
N MET A 66 1.54 12.25 7.86
CA MET A 66 2.33 11.02 7.94
C MET A 66 1.56 9.75 7.54
N ALA A 67 0.25 9.67 7.78
CA ALA A 67 -0.53 8.50 7.36
C ALA A 67 -0.52 8.34 5.84
N ASP A 68 -0.70 9.44 5.10
CA ASP A 68 -0.72 9.47 3.64
C ASP A 68 0.63 9.09 3.04
N LEU A 69 1.73 9.52 3.66
CA LEU A 69 3.08 9.17 3.22
C LEU A 69 3.36 7.67 3.27
N PHE A 70 2.72 6.94 4.18
CA PHE A 70 2.81 5.48 4.25
C PHE A 70 1.76 4.80 3.37
N LEU A 71 0.56 5.35 3.26
CA LEU A 71 -0.52 4.79 2.46
C LEU A 71 -0.25 4.90 0.95
N ALA A 72 0.21 6.04 0.45
CA ALA A 72 0.41 6.26 -0.98
C ALA A 72 1.28 5.19 -1.66
N PRO A 73 2.52 4.89 -1.21
CA PRO A 73 3.31 3.82 -1.80
C PRO A 73 2.74 2.42 -1.55
N GLN A 74 2.09 2.20 -0.40
CA GLN A 74 1.50 0.91 -0.07
C GLN A 74 0.31 0.57 -0.98
N LEU A 75 -0.57 1.53 -1.24
CA LEU A 75 -1.72 1.39 -2.13
C LEU A 75 -1.27 1.22 -3.57
N TYR A 76 -0.28 2.02 -4.00
CA TYR A 76 0.33 1.86 -5.32
C TYR A 76 0.84 0.44 -5.53
N ALA A 77 1.67 -0.08 -4.61
CA ALA A 77 2.22 -1.43 -4.74
C ALA A 77 1.15 -2.52 -4.68
N ALA A 78 0.14 -2.37 -3.80
CA ALA A 78 -0.96 -3.33 -3.69
C ALA A 78 -1.70 -3.49 -5.04
N ILE A 79 -1.95 -2.38 -5.74
CA ILE A 79 -2.67 -2.37 -7.02
C ILE A 79 -1.76 -2.82 -8.16
N THR A 80 -0.61 -2.16 -8.35
CA THR A 80 0.20 -2.33 -9.57
C THR A 80 1.10 -3.55 -9.53
N ARG A 81 1.61 -3.93 -8.36
CA ARG A 81 2.57 -5.04 -8.21
C ARG A 81 1.92 -6.33 -7.75
N PHE A 82 0.94 -6.23 -6.84
CA PHE A 82 0.32 -7.39 -6.21
C PHE A 82 -1.12 -7.63 -6.67
N GLN A 83 -1.66 -6.79 -7.56
CA GLN A 83 -2.96 -6.98 -8.21
C GLN A 83 -4.08 -7.27 -7.19
N LEU A 84 -4.01 -6.62 -6.03
CA LEU A 84 -5.00 -6.80 -4.98
C LEU A 84 -6.33 -6.20 -5.42
N ASP A 85 -7.41 -6.96 -5.24
CA ASP A 85 -8.76 -6.45 -5.46
C ASP A 85 -9.12 -5.39 -4.40
N MET A 86 -9.34 -4.17 -4.87
CA MET A 86 -9.64 -3.01 -4.02
C MET A 86 -11.14 -2.82 -3.77
N THR A 87 -12.02 -3.66 -4.31
CA THR A 87 -13.49 -3.53 -4.13
C THR A 87 -13.92 -3.59 -2.66
N GLN A 88 -13.15 -4.27 -1.81
CA GLN A 88 -13.37 -4.38 -0.37
C GLN A 88 -12.86 -3.18 0.43
N PHE A 89 -12.14 -2.24 -0.21
CA PHE A 89 -11.47 -1.12 0.45
C PHE A 89 -11.83 0.23 -0.23
N PRO A 90 -13.10 0.65 -0.18
CA PRO A 90 -13.57 1.84 -0.90
C PRO A 90 -12.95 3.15 -0.41
N LEU A 91 -12.68 3.31 0.90
CA LEU A 91 -11.99 4.50 1.41
C LEU A 91 -10.55 4.53 0.92
N LEU A 92 -9.85 3.40 1.02
CA LEU A 92 -8.45 3.31 0.59
C LEU A 92 -8.31 3.50 -0.92
N ALA A 93 -9.23 2.97 -1.71
CA ALA A 93 -9.31 3.22 -3.15
C ALA A 93 -9.49 4.71 -3.46
N ARG A 94 -10.42 5.39 -2.77
CA ARG A 94 -10.62 6.84 -2.90
C ARG A 94 -9.35 7.63 -2.52
N LEU A 95 -8.66 7.22 -1.46
CA LEU A 95 -7.40 7.86 -1.05
C LEU A 95 -6.32 7.69 -2.13
N HIS A 96 -6.18 6.50 -2.72
CA HIS A 96 -5.28 6.27 -3.84
C HIS A 96 -5.57 7.23 -5.01
N GLU A 97 -6.83 7.40 -5.39
CA GLU A 97 -7.22 8.37 -6.42
C GLU A 97 -6.91 9.82 -6.03
N ALA A 98 -7.07 10.18 -4.76
CA ALA A 98 -6.74 11.50 -4.25
C ALA A 98 -5.22 11.77 -4.30
N TYR A 99 -4.40 10.77 -3.99
CA TYR A 99 -2.94 10.85 -4.06
C TYR A 99 -2.46 10.99 -5.51
N ASN A 100 -3.09 10.30 -6.46
CA ASN A 100 -2.80 10.40 -7.90
C ASN A 100 -3.11 11.78 -8.52
N LYS A 101 -3.64 12.72 -7.74
CA LYS A 101 -3.87 14.12 -8.16
C LYS A 101 -2.84 15.09 -7.59
N ILE A 102 -1.94 14.64 -6.72
CA ILE A 102 -0.91 15.48 -6.10
C ILE A 102 0.41 15.32 -6.87
N PRO A 103 0.97 16.41 -7.44
CA PRO A 103 2.24 16.35 -8.18
C PRO A 103 3.38 15.70 -7.38
N ALA A 104 3.52 16.03 -6.09
CA ALA A 104 4.56 15.46 -5.24
C ALA A 104 4.51 13.92 -5.12
N PHE A 105 3.31 13.31 -5.05
CA PHE A 105 3.18 11.86 -5.05
C PHE A 105 3.45 11.26 -6.43
N LEU A 106 2.99 11.92 -7.49
CA LEU A 106 3.24 11.50 -8.87
C LEU A 106 4.73 11.54 -9.22
N ASP A 107 5.48 12.51 -8.74
CA ASP A 107 6.92 12.66 -8.97
C ASP A 107 7.75 11.68 -8.13
N ALA A 108 7.19 11.21 -7.02
CA ALA A 108 7.78 10.17 -6.17
C ALA A 108 7.47 8.73 -6.63
N LEU A 109 6.77 8.54 -7.76
CA LEU A 109 6.47 7.21 -8.29
C LEU A 109 7.76 6.46 -8.66
N PRO A 110 7.84 5.13 -8.42
CA PRO A 110 9.05 4.34 -8.70
C PRO A 110 9.56 4.49 -10.13
N GLU A 111 8.67 4.63 -11.12
CA GLU A 111 8.98 4.70 -12.55
C GLU A 111 9.57 6.04 -12.99
N LYS A 112 9.47 7.06 -12.13
CA LYS A 112 10.06 8.39 -12.37
C LYS A 112 11.40 8.60 -11.67
N GLN A 113 11.89 7.60 -10.95
CA GLN A 113 13.16 7.73 -10.22
C GLN A 113 14.36 7.51 -11.16
N PRO A 114 15.52 8.13 -10.90
CA PRO A 114 16.70 8.02 -11.77
C PRO A 114 17.22 6.59 -11.97
N ASP A 115 16.92 5.69 -11.04
CA ASP A 115 17.30 4.27 -11.05
C ASP A 115 16.19 3.35 -11.58
N ALA A 116 15.08 3.91 -12.07
CA ALA A 116 14.03 3.14 -12.70
C ALA A 116 14.58 2.38 -13.93
N PRO A 117 14.27 1.07 -14.09
CA PRO A 117 14.65 0.33 -15.29
C PRO A 117 14.13 1.03 -16.54
N SER A 118 14.98 1.15 -17.57
CA SER A 118 14.53 1.65 -18.87
C SER A 118 13.51 0.68 -19.47
N SER A 119 12.36 1.21 -19.91
CA SER A 119 11.29 0.46 -20.56
C SER A 119 11.73 -0.23 -21.86
#